data_AF-A0A3Q8S942-F1
#
_entry.id   AF-A0A3Q8S942-F1
#
_cell.length_a   1.000
_cell.length_b   1.000
_cell.length_c   1.000
_cell.angle_alpha   90.00
_cell.angle_beta   90.00
_cell.angle_gamma   90.00
#
_symmetry.space_group_name_H-M   'P 1'
#
loop_
_entity.id
_entity.type
_entity.pdbx_description
1 polymer ?
#
loop_
_entity_poly.entity_id
_entity_poly.type
_entity_poly.pdbx_seq_one_letter_code
_entity_poly.pdbx_strand_id
1 'polypeptide(L)'
;MNNDVPRRITMFDRFPALSTKRLQLREVTLQDMDAAAELYGNSVMMKTRPGPSKHMPIQANKESREPRFQEREAIAYRIQEWFMTPYQEQRGIRFGIYLNNSNRMIGSCGFSHWDKTHYKAELVYELHPEYRKRGFLKEALGALINFGFNTMELNRIEARIESSNQADQRMLLSLGFRHEGVEREAEFADGKFIDIVWLSMLKSDGPPPVHLVK
;
A
#
# COMPACT_ATOMS: atom_id res chain seq x y z
N MET A 1 10.15 43.07 -15.39
CA MET A 1 10.35 42.40 -14.09
C MET A 1 9.82 40.99 -14.24
N ASN A 2 10.71 40.02 -14.48
CA ASN A 2 10.32 38.62 -14.53
C ASN A 2 10.03 38.17 -13.10
N ASN A 3 8.75 37.96 -12.80
CA ASN A 3 8.35 37.29 -11.57
C ASN A 3 8.63 35.79 -11.74
N ASP A 4 9.89 35.39 -11.54
CA ASP A 4 10.23 33.99 -11.26
C ASP A 4 9.68 33.67 -9.86
N VAL A 5 8.40 33.32 -9.81
CA VAL A 5 7.83 32.66 -8.65
C VAL A 5 8.48 31.28 -8.60
N PRO A 6 9.28 30.94 -7.56
CA PRO A 6 9.93 29.65 -7.50
C PRO A 6 8.86 28.55 -7.53
N ARG A 7 8.96 27.67 -8.52
CA ARG A 7 8.06 26.53 -8.69
C ARG A 7 8.13 25.70 -7.41
N ARG A 8 6.99 25.53 -6.71
CA ARG A 8 6.91 24.67 -5.52
C ARG A 8 7.31 23.25 -5.93
N ILE A 9 8.34 22.70 -5.29
CA ILE A 9 8.69 21.29 -5.39
C ILE A 9 7.51 20.49 -4.85
N THR A 10 6.99 19.60 -5.68
CA THR A 10 5.91 18.68 -5.39
C THR A 10 6.47 17.29 -5.09
N MET A 11 5.65 16.43 -4.49
CA MET A 11 6.00 15.02 -4.28
C MET A 11 6.15 14.22 -5.59
N PHE A 12 5.87 14.81 -6.75
CA PHE A 12 6.08 14.20 -8.06
C PHE A 12 7.42 14.59 -8.70
N ASP A 13 8.09 15.63 -8.19
CA ASP A 13 9.44 16.01 -8.65
C ASP A 13 10.51 15.06 -8.10
N ARG A 14 10.26 14.49 -6.92
CA ARG A 14 11.07 13.44 -6.31
C ARG A 14 10.17 12.56 -5.45
N PHE A 15 10.31 11.24 -5.61
CA PHE A 15 9.56 10.30 -4.80
C PHE A 15 9.86 10.53 -3.30
N PRO A 16 8.84 10.70 -2.46
CA PRO A 16 9.01 10.99 -1.05
C PRO A 16 9.62 9.79 -0.31
N ALA A 17 10.47 10.05 0.69
CA ALA A 17 10.94 9.03 1.61
C ALA A 17 10.43 9.36 3.02
N LEU A 18 9.81 8.37 3.68
CA LEU A 18 9.34 8.50 5.06
C LEU A 18 10.24 7.66 5.96
N SER A 19 10.59 8.18 7.12
CA SER A 19 11.38 7.45 8.12
C SER A 19 10.61 7.37 9.42
N THR A 20 10.81 6.27 10.13
CA THR A 20 10.26 5.99 11.45
C THR A 20 11.36 5.46 12.35
N LYS A 21 11.03 5.12 13.59
CA LYS A 21 12.01 4.58 14.55
C LYS A 21 12.68 3.31 14.02
N ARG A 22 11.93 2.43 13.35
CA ARG A 22 12.40 1.12 12.91
C ARG A 22 12.39 0.92 11.40
N LEU A 23 11.72 1.78 10.65
CA LEU A 23 11.41 1.56 9.23
C LEU A 23 11.76 2.75 8.35
N GLN A 24 12.16 2.44 7.12
CA GLN A 24 12.18 3.36 5.99
C GLN A 24 11.07 2.97 5.01
N LEU A 25 10.26 3.94 4.61
CA LEU A 25 9.28 3.81 3.54
C LEU A 25 9.82 4.57 2.35
N ARG A 26 10.14 3.86 1.27
CA ARG A 26 10.77 4.45 0.08
C ARG A 26 10.21 3.89 -1.22
N GLU A 27 10.58 4.53 -2.32
CA GLU A 27 10.30 4.06 -3.67
C GLU A 27 10.78 2.62 -3.86
N VAL A 28 9.98 1.84 -4.58
CA VAL A 28 10.35 0.50 -5.05
C VAL A 28 10.51 0.59 -6.57
N THR A 29 11.68 0.19 -7.04
CA THR A 29 12.03 0.19 -8.46
C THR A 29 12.39 -1.23 -8.92
N LEU A 30 12.67 -1.41 -10.21
CA LEU A 30 13.17 -2.69 -10.72
C LEU A 30 14.53 -3.10 -10.10
N GLN A 31 15.26 -2.18 -9.46
CA GLN A 31 16.48 -2.53 -8.71
C GLN A 31 16.18 -3.26 -7.40
N ASP A 32 14.94 -3.16 -6.90
CA ASP A 32 14.48 -3.81 -5.68
C ASP A 32 13.92 -5.22 -5.92
N MET A 33 14.05 -5.77 -7.13
CA MET A 33 13.48 -7.08 -7.48
C MET A 33 13.88 -8.20 -6.52
N ASP A 34 15.15 -8.23 -6.08
CA ASP A 34 15.61 -9.28 -5.15
C ASP A 34 15.00 -9.11 -3.75
N ALA A 35 14.84 -7.87 -3.27
CA ALA A 35 14.16 -7.60 -2.01
C ALA A 35 12.65 -7.87 -2.10
N ALA A 36 12.05 -7.57 -3.25
CA ALA A 36 10.64 -7.84 -3.54
C ALA A 36 10.36 -9.34 -3.72
N ALA A 37 11.34 -10.13 -4.17
CA ALA A 37 11.22 -11.59 -4.30
C ALA A 37 10.95 -12.27 -2.96
N GLU A 38 11.56 -11.80 -1.86
CA GLU A 38 11.29 -12.33 -0.51
C GLU A 38 9.80 -12.14 -0.12
N LEU A 39 9.16 -11.05 -0.58
CA LEU A 39 7.77 -10.74 -0.29
C LEU A 39 6.79 -11.45 -1.25
N TYR A 40 7.09 -11.47 -2.55
CA TYR A 40 6.16 -11.87 -3.60
C TYR A 40 6.47 -13.22 -4.27
N GLY A 41 7.66 -13.79 -4.04
CA GLY A 41 8.08 -15.08 -4.63
C GLY A 41 7.37 -16.29 -4.02
N ASN A 42 7.06 -16.23 -2.72
CA ASN A 42 6.42 -17.34 -1.98
C ASN A 42 4.93 -17.16 -1.70
N SER A 43 4.32 -16.02 -2.06
CA SER A 43 2.91 -15.78 -1.76
C SER A 43 2.00 -16.25 -2.90
N VAL A 44 1.30 -17.36 -2.65
CA VAL A 44 -0.07 -17.52 -3.14
C VAL A 44 -0.83 -16.22 -2.84
N MET A 45 -1.58 -15.74 -3.83
CA MET A 45 -2.26 -14.44 -3.87
C MET A 45 -2.71 -13.87 -2.51
N MET A 46 -2.42 -12.58 -2.28
CA MET A 46 -2.73 -11.86 -1.04
C MET A 46 -4.19 -11.39 -0.95
N LYS A 47 -4.68 -11.31 0.29
CA LYS A 47 -6.08 -11.08 0.74
C LYS A 47 -6.53 -9.62 0.85
N THR A 48 -5.74 -8.67 0.36
CA THR A 48 -6.11 -7.25 0.29
C THR A 48 -5.85 -6.76 -1.12
N ARG A 49 -6.77 -7.12 -2.02
CA ARG A 49 -6.82 -6.60 -3.39
C ARG A 49 -7.39 -5.17 -3.36
N PRO A 50 -6.69 -4.16 -3.89
CA PRO A 50 -7.34 -2.90 -4.20
C PRO A 50 -8.15 -3.04 -5.49
N GLY A 51 -9.49 -2.98 -5.39
CA GLY A 51 -10.40 -2.75 -6.52
C GLY A 51 -10.35 -3.79 -7.65
N PRO A 52 -11.20 -3.67 -8.69
CA PRO A 52 -11.56 -4.78 -9.56
C PRO A 52 -10.47 -5.03 -10.61
N SER A 53 -9.39 -5.70 -10.22
CA SER A 53 -8.52 -6.35 -11.19
C SER A 53 -9.27 -7.54 -11.78
N LYS A 54 -9.86 -7.29 -12.96
CA LYS A 54 -10.26 -8.30 -13.92
C LYS A 54 -9.16 -9.37 -14.00
N HIS A 55 -9.61 -10.61 -13.86
CA HIS A 55 -8.92 -11.87 -14.05
C HIS A 55 -7.49 -11.77 -14.58
N MET A 56 -6.51 -12.06 -13.73
CA MET A 56 -5.28 -12.68 -14.21
C MET A 56 -5.18 -14.07 -13.59
N PRO A 57 -5.73 -15.10 -14.25
CA PRO A 57 -5.34 -16.46 -13.94
C PRO A 57 -3.94 -16.61 -14.52
N ILE A 58 -2.92 -16.53 -13.66
CA ILE A 58 -1.64 -17.16 -14.00
C ILE A 58 -1.92 -18.65 -13.90
N GLN A 59 -2.44 -19.25 -14.98
CA GLN A 59 -2.37 -20.69 -15.14
C GLN A 59 -0.88 -21.02 -15.17
N ALA A 60 -0.43 -21.69 -14.12
CA ALA A 60 0.91 -22.25 -14.06
C ALA A 60 1.03 -23.30 -15.18
N ASN A 61 1.41 -22.85 -16.38
CA ASN A 61 1.73 -23.74 -17.47
C ASN A 61 3.10 -24.34 -17.15
N LYS A 62 3.10 -25.59 -16.67
CA LYS A 62 4.28 -26.32 -16.16
C LYS A 62 5.34 -26.64 -17.21
N GLU A 63 5.20 -26.17 -18.45
CA GLU A 63 6.05 -26.58 -19.56
C GLU A 63 6.42 -25.37 -20.43
N SER A 64 7.39 -24.55 -20.00
CA SER A 64 8.36 -23.87 -20.88
C SER A 64 9.15 -22.78 -20.14
N ARG A 65 10.49 -22.88 -20.19
CA ARG A 65 11.51 -21.96 -19.65
C ARG A 65 11.60 -21.95 -18.11
N GLU A 66 12.84 -21.97 -17.60
CA GLU A 66 13.12 -22.28 -16.20
C GLU A 66 12.28 -21.46 -15.20
N PRO A 67 11.81 -22.07 -14.08
CA PRO A 67 10.89 -21.44 -13.13
C PRO A 67 11.32 -20.03 -12.66
N ARG A 68 12.63 -19.78 -12.59
CA ARG A 68 13.22 -18.50 -12.15
C ARG A 68 12.99 -17.35 -13.12
N PHE A 69 12.91 -17.60 -14.44
CA PHE A 69 12.66 -16.53 -15.42
C PHE A 69 11.22 -16.03 -15.31
N GLN A 70 10.25 -16.95 -15.19
CA GLN A 70 8.84 -16.60 -15.02
C GLN A 70 8.59 -15.87 -13.69
N GLU A 71 9.25 -16.28 -12.61
CA GLU A 71 9.13 -15.63 -11.30
C GLU A 71 9.67 -14.19 -11.33
N ARG A 72 10.83 -13.96 -11.95
CA ARG A 72 11.41 -12.63 -12.09
C ARG A 72 10.53 -11.70 -12.93
N GLU A 73 9.98 -12.19 -14.03
CA GLU A 73 9.03 -11.41 -14.85
C GLU A 73 7.76 -11.07 -14.06
N ALA A 74 7.22 -12.01 -13.28
CA ALA A 74 6.07 -11.75 -12.43
C ALA A 74 6.34 -10.71 -11.34
N ILE A 75 7.53 -10.72 -10.72
CA ILE A 75 7.96 -9.70 -9.74
C ILE A 75 8.11 -8.34 -10.41
N ALA A 76 8.79 -8.27 -11.57
CA ALA A 76 8.95 -7.04 -12.33
C ALA A 76 7.60 -6.42 -12.71
N TYR A 77 6.67 -7.24 -13.18
CA TYR A 77 5.30 -6.83 -13.49
C TYR A 77 4.60 -6.25 -12.25
N ARG A 78 4.68 -6.91 -11.08
CA ARG A 78 4.09 -6.39 -9.82
C ARG A 78 4.70 -5.05 -9.41
N ILE A 79 6.02 -4.89 -9.52
CA ILE A 79 6.69 -3.63 -9.24
C ILE A 79 6.15 -2.52 -10.17
N GLN A 80 6.05 -2.81 -11.46
CA GLN A 80 5.50 -1.85 -12.42
C GLN A 80 4.05 -1.50 -12.09
N GLU A 81 3.16 -2.48 -12.00
CA GLU A 81 1.72 -2.26 -11.86
C GLU A 81 1.30 -1.66 -10.52
N TRP A 82 1.97 -2.01 -9.42
CA TRP A 82 1.55 -1.62 -8.08
C TRP A 82 2.31 -0.41 -7.54
N PHE A 83 3.51 -0.13 -8.03
CA PHE A 83 4.35 0.95 -7.54
C PHE A 83 4.56 2.03 -8.59
N MET A 84 5.09 1.66 -9.76
CA MET A 84 5.56 2.64 -10.74
C MET A 84 4.41 3.27 -11.53
N THR A 85 3.56 2.47 -12.17
CA THR A 85 2.47 2.94 -13.03
C THR A 85 1.47 3.82 -12.26
N PRO A 86 0.96 3.43 -11.07
CA PRO A 86 0.02 4.29 -10.34
C PRO A 86 0.60 5.65 -9.97
N TYR A 87 1.89 5.70 -9.65
CA TYR A 87 2.60 6.92 -9.29
C TYR A 87 2.86 7.82 -10.49
N GLN A 88 3.30 7.25 -11.62
CA GLN A 88 3.51 7.97 -12.88
C GLN A 88 2.21 8.57 -13.42
N GLU A 89 1.11 7.83 -13.31
CA GLU A 89 -0.24 8.28 -13.69
C GLU A 89 -0.91 9.16 -12.62
N GLN A 90 -0.23 9.38 -11.48
CA GLN A 90 -0.73 10.17 -10.35
C GLN A 90 -2.09 9.72 -9.80
N ARG A 91 -2.40 8.42 -9.92
CA ARG A 91 -3.61 7.78 -9.41
C ARG A 91 -3.39 7.06 -8.07
N GLY A 92 -2.15 7.03 -7.59
CA GLY A 92 -1.77 6.44 -6.31
C GLY A 92 -0.29 6.62 -6.02
N ILE A 93 0.13 6.16 -4.84
CA ILE A 93 1.54 6.11 -4.44
C ILE A 93 1.72 4.94 -3.48
N ARG A 94 2.72 4.09 -3.73
CA ARG A 94 3.02 2.94 -2.87
C ARG A 94 4.49 2.92 -2.50
N PHE A 95 4.75 2.72 -1.21
CA PHE A 95 6.07 2.63 -0.63
C PHE A 95 6.39 1.17 -0.32
N GLY A 96 7.64 0.77 -0.49
CA GLY A 96 8.16 -0.43 0.16
C GLY A 96 8.48 -0.13 1.62
N ILE A 97 8.19 -1.06 2.51
CA ILE A 97 8.51 -0.97 3.94
C ILE A 97 9.81 -1.73 4.16
N TYR A 98 10.88 -1.01 4.52
CA TYR A 98 12.20 -1.57 4.77
C TYR A 98 12.58 -1.44 6.24
N LEU A 99 13.26 -2.44 6.80
CA LEU A 99 13.88 -2.29 8.12
C LEU A 99 15.05 -1.31 8.06
N ASN A 100 15.14 -0.39 9.03
CA ASN A 100 16.25 0.55 9.14
C ASN A 100 17.61 -0.18 9.11
N ASN A 101 18.59 0.45 8.47
CA ASN A 101 19.95 -0.07 8.31
C ASN A 101 20.04 -1.43 7.59
N SER A 102 19.03 -1.78 6.80
CA SER A 102 19.04 -2.97 5.95
C SER A 102 18.36 -2.69 4.62
N ASN A 103 18.70 -3.46 3.58
CA ASN A 103 17.95 -3.43 2.32
C ASN A 103 16.79 -4.44 2.31
N ARG A 104 16.34 -4.91 3.50
CA ARG A 104 15.29 -5.91 3.59
C ARG A 104 13.91 -5.27 3.56
N MET A 105 13.18 -5.55 2.48
CA MET A 105 11.77 -5.21 2.35
C MET A 105 10.92 -6.21 3.13
N ILE A 106 10.09 -5.71 4.05
CA ILE A 106 9.23 -6.55 4.92
C ILE A 106 7.74 -6.40 4.59
N GLY A 107 7.40 -5.57 3.62
CA GLY A 107 6.02 -5.29 3.21
C GLY A 107 5.94 -4.07 2.29
N SER A 108 4.73 -3.62 2.03
CA SER A 108 4.47 -2.38 1.30
C SER A 108 3.22 -1.71 1.84
N CYS A 109 3.12 -0.39 1.68
CA CYS A 109 1.93 0.37 2.03
C CYS A 109 1.81 1.63 1.18
N GLY A 110 0.60 2.10 0.94
CA GLY A 110 0.37 3.26 0.10
C GLY A 110 -1.09 3.67 0.02
N PHE A 111 -1.34 4.53 -0.96
CA PHE A 111 -2.66 4.98 -1.34
C PHE A 111 -2.94 4.62 -2.81
N SER A 112 -4.11 4.07 -3.07
CA SER A 112 -4.66 3.81 -4.40
C SER A 112 -5.93 4.63 -4.61
N HIS A 113 -6.49 4.62 -5.82
CA HIS A 113 -7.71 5.36 -6.17
C HIS A 113 -7.67 6.83 -5.70
N TRP A 114 -6.54 7.50 -5.93
CA TRP A 114 -6.37 8.87 -5.46
C TRP A 114 -7.25 9.82 -6.27
N ASP A 115 -8.29 10.31 -5.60
CA ASP A 115 -9.24 11.28 -6.10
C ASP A 115 -8.88 12.67 -5.57
N LYS A 116 -8.25 13.48 -6.44
CA LYS A 116 -7.82 14.84 -6.12
C LYS A 116 -9.00 15.82 -6.05
N THR A 117 -10.13 15.52 -6.69
CA THR A 117 -11.33 16.36 -6.66
C THR A 117 -12.03 16.24 -5.32
N HIS A 118 -12.09 15.03 -4.77
CA HIS A 118 -12.75 14.75 -3.50
C HIS A 118 -11.79 14.60 -2.31
N TYR A 119 -10.50 14.90 -2.53
CA TYR A 119 -9.43 14.85 -1.53
C TYR A 119 -9.44 13.52 -0.76
N LYS A 120 -9.51 12.41 -1.49
CA LYS A 120 -9.58 11.08 -0.87
C LYS A 120 -8.75 10.03 -1.60
N ALA A 121 -8.35 9.01 -0.87
CA ALA A 121 -7.66 7.85 -1.42
C ALA A 121 -7.89 6.61 -0.56
N GLU A 122 -7.69 5.44 -1.16
CA GLU A 122 -7.83 4.15 -0.51
C GLU A 122 -6.48 3.65 0.01
N LEU A 123 -6.40 3.42 1.32
CA LEU A 123 -5.26 2.84 2.00
C LEU A 123 -5.08 1.38 1.59
N VAL A 124 -3.87 1.05 1.15
CA VAL A 124 -3.49 -0.29 0.74
C VAL A 124 -2.20 -0.70 1.42
N TYR A 125 -2.11 -1.93 1.89
CA TYR A 125 -0.91 -2.42 2.56
C TYR A 125 -0.80 -3.94 2.57
N GLU A 126 0.42 -4.38 2.80
CA GLU A 126 0.74 -5.77 3.06
C GLU A 126 2.01 -5.88 3.93
N LEU A 127 2.10 -6.96 4.70
CA LEU A 127 3.27 -7.26 5.52
C LEU A 127 3.59 -8.74 5.43
N HIS A 128 4.88 -9.03 5.23
CA HIS A 128 5.40 -10.39 5.22
C HIS A 128 5.03 -11.10 6.54
N PRO A 129 4.54 -12.36 6.50
CA PRO A 129 3.99 -13.04 7.67
C PRO A 129 4.91 -13.07 8.89
N GLU A 130 6.22 -13.23 8.68
CA GLU A 130 7.22 -13.28 9.76
C GLU A 130 7.31 -12.00 10.60
N TYR A 131 6.92 -10.86 10.03
CA TYR A 131 7.00 -9.54 10.66
C TYR A 131 5.66 -9.10 11.26
N ARG A 132 4.59 -9.90 11.12
CA ARG A 132 3.28 -9.63 11.72
C ARG A 132 3.35 -9.70 13.25
N LYS A 133 2.38 -9.06 13.91
CA LYS A 133 2.25 -8.99 15.39
C LYS A 133 3.45 -8.36 16.13
N ARG A 134 4.37 -7.67 15.42
CA ARG A 134 5.51 -6.93 15.99
C ARG A 134 5.35 -5.41 15.95
N GLY A 135 4.17 -4.93 15.55
CA GLY A 135 3.83 -3.50 15.45
C GLY A 135 4.42 -2.75 14.26
N PHE A 136 5.17 -3.41 13.36
CA PHE A 136 5.78 -2.75 12.19
C PHE A 136 4.74 -2.13 11.26
N LEU A 137 3.68 -2.86 10.92
CA LEU A 137 2.63 -2.32 10.05
C LEU A 137 1.93 -1.11 10.68
N LYS A 138 1.62 -1.16 11.98
CA LYS A 138 1.01 -0.02 12.69
C LYS A 138 1.92 1.23 12.65
N GLU A 139 3.23 1.04 12.81
CA GLU A 139 4.21 2.12 12.70
C GLU A 139 4.29 2.70 11.28
N ALA A 140 4.37 1.84 10.26
CA ALA A 140 4.38 2.26 8.86
C ALA A 140 3.10 3.03 8.48
N LEU A 141 1.93 2.50 8.86
CA LEU A 141 0.64 3.12 8.60
C LEU A 141 0.50 4.47 9.31
N GLY A 142 1.04 4.62 10.53
CA GLY A 142 1.06 5.92 11.22
C GLY A 142 1.79 7.00 10.42
N ALA A 143 2.97 6.68 9.89
CA ALA A 143 3.72 7.59 9.04
C ALA A 143 3.01 7.88 7.71
N LEU A 144 2.43 6.85 7.09
CA LEU A 144 1.71 6.96 5.82
C LEU A 144 0.43 7.80 5.94
N ILE A 145 -0.35 7.62 7.01
CA ILE A 145 -1.56 8.41 7.27
C ILE A 145 -1.20 9.89 7.46
N ASN A 146 -0.14 10.17 8.23
CA ASN A 146 0.37 11.52 8.40
C ASN A 146 0.79 12.15 7.06
N PHE A 147 1.46 11.38 6.20
CA PHE A 147 1.80 11.80 4.84
C PHE A 147 0.54 12.07 3.99
N GLY A 148 -0.48 11.22 4.06
CA GLY A 148 -1.75 11.40 3.34
C GLY A 148 -2.44 12.72 3.69
N PHE A 149 -2.58 13.05 4.98
CA PHE A 149 -3.28 14.27 5.39
C PHE A 149 -2.46 15.56 5.22
N ASN A 150 -1.14 15.50 5.39
CA ASN A 150 -0.28 16.70 5.43
C ASN A 150 0.48 16.97 4.13
N THR A 151 0.76 15.94 3.33
CA THR A 151 1.52 16.08 2.07
C THR A 151 0.63 15.87 0.84
N MET A 152 -0.22 14.86 0.85
CA MET A 152 -1.19 14.64 -0.23
C MET A 152 -2.46 15.50 -0.09
N GLU A 153 -2.57 16.24 1.02
CA GLU A 153 -3.71 17.10 1.36
C GLU A 153 -5.06 16.37 1.35
N LEU A 154 -5.07 15.06 1.65
CA LEU A 154 -6.31 14.31 1.74
C LEU A 154 -7.18 14.88 2.87
N ASN A 155 -8.49 14.88 2.66
CA ASN A 155 -9.50 15.04 3.69
C ASN A 155 -9.94 13.69 4.26
N ARG A 156 -9.88 12.62 3.44
CA ARG A 156 -10.42 11.31 3.78
C ARG A 156 -9.51 10.18 3.31
N ILE A 157 -9.29 9.21 4.18
CA ILE A 157 -8.61 7.95 3.88
C ILE A 157 -9.61 6.82 4.04
N GLU A 158 -9.76 6.00 3.01
CA GLU A 158 -10.68 4.86 2.97
C GLU A 158 -9.89 3.55 3.11
N ALA A 159 -10.51 2.49 3.64
CA ALA A 159 -9.93 1.17 3.65
C ALA A 159 -11.02 0.12 3.45
N ARG A 160 -10.78 -0.81 2.51
CA ARG A 160 -11.65 -1.93 2.16
C ARG A 160 -11.02 -3.22 2.68
N ILE A 161 -11.69 -3.91 3.60
CA ILE A 161 -11.15 -5.09 4.27
C ILE A 161 -12.13 -6.24 4.14
N GLU A 162 -11.67 -7.43 3.71
CA GLU A 162 -12.50 -8.63 3.74
C GLU A 162 -13.11 -8.84 5.14
N SER A 163 -14.40 -9.13 5.21
CA SER A 163 -15.12 -9.28 6.48
C SER A 163 -14.51 -10.34 7.40
N SER A 164 -13.89 -11.37 6.84
CA SER A 164 -13.19 -12.43 7.59
C SER A 164 -11.88 -11.96 8.23
N ASN A 165 -11.27 -10.87 7.75
CA ASN A 165 -9.99 -10.35 8.22
C ASN A 165 -10.15 -9.41 9.43
N GLN A 166 -10.58 -10.02 10.54
CA GLN A 166 -10.83 -9.35 11.81
C GLN A 166 -9.58 -8.72 12.44
N ALA A 167 -8.38 -9.19 12.06
CA ALA A 167 -7.12 -8.63 12.56
C ALA A 167 -6.86 -7.23 12.01
N ASP A 168 -7.04 -7.05 10.70
CA ASP A 168 -6.83 -5.77 10.02
C ASP A 168 -7.91 -4.76 10.41
N GLN A 169 -9.17 -5.21 10.55
CA GLN A 169 -10.25 -4.35 11.06
C GLN A 169 -9.90 -3.79 12.45
N ARG A 170 -9.51 -4.64 13.41
CA ARG A 170 -9.10 -4.18 14.75
C ARG A 170 -7.89 -3.26 14.72
N MET A 171 -6.90 -3.54 13.86
CA MET A 171 -5.73 -2.70 13.72
C MET A 171 -6.11 -1.30 13.23
N LEU A 172 -6.91 -1.20 12.17
CA LEU A 172 -7.34 0.08 11.62
C LEU A 172 -8.23 0.86 12.59
N LEU A 173 -9.16 0.20 13.28
CA LEU A 173 -9.93 0.82 14.36
C LEU A 173 -8.99 1.36 15.46
N SER A 174 -7.94 0.63 15.83
CA SER A 174 -6.93 1.08 16.81
C SER A 174 -6.01 2.21 16.32
N LEU A 175 -6.04 2.51 15.02
CA LEU A 175 -5.37 3.66 14.42
C LEU A 175 -6.29 4.89 14.36
N GLY A 176 -7.59 4.73 14.64
CA GLY A 176 -8.59 5.80 14.62
C GLY A 176 -9.55 5.72 13.43
N PHE A 177 -9.50 4.66 12.62
CA PHE A 177 -10.53 4.45 11.60
C PHE A 177 -11.88 4.16 12.26
N ARG A 178 -12.96 4.49 11.55
CA ARG A 178 -14.35 4.21 11.93
C ARG A 178 -14.98 3.27 10.91
N HIS A 179 -15.85 2.40 11.39
CA HIS A 179 -16.64 1.52 10.54
C HIS A 179 -17.80 2.28 9.90
N GLU A 180 -18.01 2.09 8.60
CA GLU A 180 -19.08 2.75 7.84
C GLU A 180 -20.13 1.78 7.30
N GLY A 181 -19.74 0.57 6.91
CA GLY A 181 -20.67 -0.38 6.34
C GLY A 181 -20.02 -1.65 5.80
N VAL A 182 -20.88 -2.52 5.26
CA VAL A 182 -20.48 -3.78 4.63
C VAL A 182 -21.10 -3.85 3.24
N GLU A 183 -20.26 -3.98 2.22
CA GLU A 183 -20.69 -4.39 0.88
C GLU A 183 -20.81 -5.91 0.87
N ARG A 184 -22.06 -6.40 0.79
CA ARG A 184 -22.34 -7.85 0.78
C ARG A 184 -22.01 -8.44 -0.58
N GLU A 185 -21.34 -9.60 -0.59
CA GLU A 185 -20.97 -10.34 -1.81
C GLU A 185 -20.25 -9.47 -2.87
N ALA A 186 -19.48 -8.48 -2.42
CA ALA A 186 -18.90 -7.44 -3.27
C ALA A 186 -17.80 -7.96 -4.21
N GLU A 187 -17.07 -9.00 -3.78
CA GLU A 187 -15.95 -9.54 -4.53
C GLU A 187 -16.05 -11.07 -4.64
N PHE A 188 -15.55 -11.63 -5.75
CA PHE A 188 -15.44 -13.07 -5.94
C PHE A 188 -13.97 -13.50 -5.81
N ALA A 189 -13.66 -14.25 -4.75
CA ALA A 189 -12.32 -14.71 -4.44
C ALA A 189 -12.36 -16.16 -3.95
N ASP A 190 -11.37 -16.96 -4.36
CA ASP A 190 -11.23 -18.37 -3.97
C ASP A 190 -12.53 -19.20 -4.15
N GLY A 191 -13.26 -18.94 -5.25
CA GLY A 191 -14.46 -19.69 -5.62
C GLY A 191 -15.73 -19.29 -4.86
N LYS A 192 -15.73 -18.21 -4.08
CA LYS A 192 -16.89 -17.73 -3.34
C LYS A 192 -17.03 -16.21 -3.40
N PHE A 193 -18.25 -15.72 -3.22
CA PHE A 193 -18.48 -14.30 -2.95
C PHE A 193 -18.08 -13.97 -1.51
N ILE A 194 -17.45 -12.82 -1.32
CA ILE A 194 -16.99 -12.31 -0.02
C ILE A 194 -17.54 -10.91 0.24
N ASP A 195 -17.80 -10.64 1.51
CA ASP A 195 -18.22 -9.33 1.98
C ASP A 195 -16.99 -8.44 2.24
N ILE A 196 -17.14 -7.14 1.96
CA ILE A 196 -16.11 -6.13 2.17
C ILE A 196 -16.59 -5.12 3.20
N VAL A 197 -15.82 -4.97 4.27
CA VAL A 197 -16.02 -3.96 5.31
C VAL A 197 -15.36 -2.66 4.89
N TRP A 198 -16.13 -1.58 4.94
CA TRP A 198 -15.64 -0.22 4.73
C TRP A 198 -15.28 0.44 6.05
N LEU A 199 -14.04 0.90 6.12
CA LEU A 199 -13.52 1.74 7.18
C LEU A 199 -13.04 3.06 6.60
N SER A 200 -13.12 4.13 7.39
CA SER A 200 -12.58 5.43 6.97
C SER A 200 -11.96 6.21 8.12
N MET A 201 -11.13 7.18 7.77
CA MET A 201 -10.60 8.19 8.69
C MET A 201 -10.68 9.55 8.01
N LEU A 202 -11.19 10.55 8.73
CA LEU A 202 -11.22 11.92 8.27
C LEU A 202 -10.03 12.70 8.84
N LYS A 203 -9.62 13.75 8.14
CA LYS A 203 -8.56 14.66 8.62
C LYS A 203 -8.90 15.27 10.01
N SER A 204 -10.19 15.49 10.27
CA SER A 204 -10.70 16.00 11.55
C SER A 204 -10.65 15.00 12.71
N ASP A 205 -10.48 13.70 12.44
CA ASP A 205 -10.28 12.70 13.50
C ASP A 205 -8.88 12.81 14.14
N GLY A 206 -7.97 13.57 13.49
CA GLY A 206 -6.58 13.74 13.91
C GLY A 206 -5.69 12.58 13.46
N PRO A 207 -4.36 12.80 13.34
CA PRO A 207 -3.44 11.72 13.02
C PRO A 207 -3.44 10.67 14.16
N PRO A 208 -3.13 9.40 13.85
CA PRO A 208 -3.03 8.35 14.85
C PRO A 208 -2.09 8.77 16.00
N PRO A 209 -2.34 8.32 17.26
CA PRO A 209 -1.41 8.52 18.37
C PRO A 209 -0.20 7.60 18.18
N VAL A 210 0.65 7.92 17.21
CA VAL A 210 1.89 7.21 16.91
C VAL A 210 3.02 8.23 17.06
N HIS A 211 3.94 7.95 17.98
CA HIS A 211 5.12 8.78 18.19
C HIS A 211 6.01 8.74 16.94
N LEU A 212 5.82 9.72 16.05
CA LEU A 212 6.75 10.00 14.97
C LEU A 212 7.97 10.69 15.60
N VAL A 213 9.15 10.09 15.44
CA VAL A 213 10.41 10.76 15.78
C VAL A 213 10.62 11.83 14.72
N LYS A 214 10.68 13.09 15.15
CA LYS A 214 11.03 14.24 14.29
C LYS A 214 12.48 14.16 13.85
#